data_AF-A0A956N0Y4-F1
#
_entry.id   AF-A0A956N0Y4-F1
#
_cell.length_a   1.000
_cell.length_b   1.000
_cell.length_c   1.000
_cell.angle_alpha   90.00
_cell.angle_beta   90.00
_cell.angle_gamma   90.00
#
_symmetry.space_group_name_H-M   'P 1'
#
loop_
_entity.id
_entity.type
_entity.pdbx_description
1 polymer ?
#
loop_
_entity_poly.entity_id
_entity_poly.type
_entity_poly.pdbx_seq_one_letter_code
_entity_poly.pdbx_strand_id
1 'polypeptide(L)'
;MKYKNILIIMIITILFTGCSAFKKDELLNEGKLALEKHEYTKAQELLSQALTADSTNENARSMYIQAEKMKDAAEYEEKKNYDKAIACLEAIENLKGGSSDIKNEASKKKKELIKLNEEYKKAQEERKENAKDASSQGQYKLEQDAIKENQKQEAIKEEEEQATQEEENNQQNNQSGNTQDGTSQENTGDVIPTPSNQQSQPGQVHQPQQQPQV
;
A
#
# COMPACT_ATOMS: atom_id res chain seq x y z
N MET A 1 -27.32 -15.61 -81.05
CA MET A 1 -27.00 -14.60 -80.02
C MET A 1 -27.39 -15.00 -78.58
N LYS A 2 -28.18 -16.07 -78.35
CA LYS A 2 -28.66 -16.41 -77.00
C LYS A 2 -27.61 -17.08 -76.09
N TYR A 3 -26.66 -17.82 -76.66
CA TYR A 3 -25.60 -18.50 -75.89
C TYR A 3 -24.44 -17.57 -75.45
N LYS A 4 -24.16 -16.49 -76.22
CA LYS A 4 -23.14 -15.49 -75.87
C LYS A 4 -23.51 -14.69 -74.61
N ASN A 5 -24.79 -14.38 -74.44
CA ASN A 5 -25.28 -13.63 -73.27
C ASN A 5 -25.33 -14.52 -72.02
N ILE A 6 -25.63 -15.82 -72.18
CA ILE A 6 -25.64 -16.79 -71.07
C ILE A 6 -24.22 -17.03 -70.53
N LEU A 7 -23.21 -17.09 -71.41
CA LEU A 7 -21.82 -17.30 -71.00
C LEU A 7 -21.23 -16.08 -70.26
N ILE A 8 -21.65 -14.85 -70.60
CA ILE A 8 -21.26 -13.63 -69.89
C ILE A 8 -21.89 -13.55 -68.49
N ILE A 9 -23.15 -13.98 -68.33
CA ILE A 9 -23.84 -13.99 -67.02
C ILE A 9 -23.20 -15.01 -66.06
N MET A 10 -22.72 -16.15 -66.58
CA MET A 10 -22.07 -17.19 -65.76
C MET A 10 -20.68 -16.78 -65.23
N ILE A 11 -19.98 -15.89 -65.92
CA ILE A 11 -18.67 -15.36 -65.48
C ILE A 11 -18.83 -14.30 -64.38
N ILE A 12 -19.91 -13.50 -64.42
CA ILE A 12 -20.17 -12.41 -63.45
C ILE A 12 -20.49 -12.97 -62.05
N THR A 13 -21.09 -14.17 -61.95
CA THR A 13 -21.38 -14.79 -60.65
C THR A 13 -20.13 -15.30 -59.91
N ILE A 14 -19.01 -15.52 -60.59
CA ILE A 14 -17.75 -16.00 -59.98
C ILE A 14 -16.98 -14.84 -59.32
N LEU A 15 -17.29 -13.58 -59.67
CA LEU A 15 -16.61 -12.39 -59.13
C LEU A 15 -17.15 -11.94 -57.75
N PHE A 16 -18.29 -12.48 -57.28
CA PHE A 16 -18.88 -12.08 -55.99
C PHE A 16 -18.42 -12.91 -54.78
N THR A 17 -17.70 -14.01 -54.98
CA THR A 17 -17.17 -14.85 -53.88
C THR A 17 -15.74 -14.49 -53.44
N GLY A 18 -15.12 -13.45 -54.02
CA GLY A 18 -13.72 -13.07 -53.75
C GLY A 18 -13.48 -11.97 -52.70
N CYS A 19 -14.51 -11.41 -52.08
CA CYS A 19 -14.37 -10.21 -51.23
C CYS A 19 -14.15 -10.50 -49.73
N SER A 20 -14.46 -11.71 -49.23
CA SER A 20 -14.37 -12.03 -47.80
C SER A 20 -12.95 -12.36 -47.33
N ALA A 21 -12.12 -12.99 -48.18
CA ALA A 21 -10.74 -13.34 -47.84
C ALA A 21 -9.83 -12.11 -47.69
N PHE A 22 -9.96 -11.12 -48.59
CA PHE A 22 -9.16 -9.88 -48.55
C PHE A 22 -9.38 -9.09 -47.26
N LYS A 23 -10.63 -8.96 -46.80
CA LYS A 23 -10.95 -8.22 -45.58
C LYS A 23 -10.42 -8.91 -44.32
N LYS A 24 -10.36 -10.24 -44.30
CA LYS A 24 -9.84 -11.00 -43.17
C LYS A 24 -8.34 -10.79 -43.00
N ASP A 25 -7.58 -10.88 -44.09
CA ASP A 25 -6.11 -10.72 -44.03
C ASP A 25 -5.73 -9.27 -43.71
N GLU A 26 -6.51 -8.30 -44.18
CA GLU A 26 -6.39 -6.88 -43.81
C GLU A 26 -6.57 -6.67 -42.30
N LEU A 27 -7.69 -7.13 -41.72
CA LEU A 27 -7.97 -7.02 -40.28
C LEU A 27 -6.88 -7.69 -39.42
N LEU A 28 -6.38 -8.85 -39.85
CA LEU A 28 -5.29 -9.55 -39.16
C LEU A 28 -4.00 -8.72 -39.15
N ASN A 29 -3.61 -8.17 -40.30
CA ASN A 29 -2.38 -7.39 -40.44
C ASN A 29 -2.47 -6.04 -39.72
N GLU A 30 -3.61 -5.35 -39.79
CA GLU A 30 -3.83 -4.13 -39.02
C GLU A 30 -3.86 -4.40 -37.52
N GLY A 31 -4.48 -5.50 -37.09
CA GLY A 31 -4.49 -5.94 -35.71
C GLY A 31 -3.08 -6.21 -35.18
N LYS A 32 -2.23 -6.89 -35.98
CA LYS A 32 -0.81 -7.09 -35.68
C LYS A 32 -0.07 -5.76 -35.56
N LEU A 33 -0.27 -4.84 -36.51
CA LEU A 33 0.40 -3.54 -36.51
C LEU A 33 0.00 -2.68 -35.30
N ALA A 34 -1.28 -2.67 -34.94
CA ALA A 34 -1.77 -1.99 -33.75
C ALA A 34 -1.17 -2.59 -32.47
N LEU A 35 -1.08 -3.92 -32.40
CA LEU A 35 -0.47 -4.64 -31.29
C LEU A 35 1.01 -4.26 -31.11
N GLU A 36 1.79 -4.24 -32.20
CA GLU A 36 3.21 -3.88 -32.19
C GLU A 36 3.46 -2.38 -31.93
N LYS A 37 2.44 -1.54 -32.11
CA LYS A 37 2.43 -0.12 -31.70
C LYS A 37 1.90 0.11 -30.29
N HIS A 38 1.66 -0.97 -29.52
CA HIS A 38 1.09 -0.92 -28.17
C HIS A 38 -0.32 -0.32 -28.09
N GLU A 39 -1.05 -0.27 -29.21
CA GLU A 39 -2.45 0.14 -29.29
C GLU A 39 -3.37 -1.04 -28.91
N TYR A 40 -3.19 -1.60 -27.71
CA TYR A 40 -3.75 -2.92 -27.33
C TYR A 40 -5.27 -3.02 -27.49
N THR A 41 -6.03 -2.00 -27.09
CA THR A 41 -7.50 -2.00 -27.23
C THR A 41 -7.93 -2.10 -28.69
N LYS A 42 -7.28 -1.33 -29.57
CA LYS A 42 -7.55 -1.34 -31.00
C LYS A 42 -7.11 -2.66 -31.65
N ALA A 43 -5.97 -3.20 -31.22
CA ALA A 43 -5.53 -4.53 -31.64
C ALA A 43 -6.56 -5.60 -31.28
N GLN A 44 -7.08 -5.60 -30.05
CA GLN A 44 -8.13 -6.52 -29.62
C GLN A 44 -9.40 -6.39 -30.48
N GLU A 45 -9.81 -5.17 -30.81
CA GLU A 45 -10.98 -4.92 -31.67
C GLU A 45 -10.79 -5.50 -33.07
N LEU A 46 -9.68 -5.17 -33.75
CA LEU A 46 -9.37 -5.63 -35.10
C LEU A 46 -9.21 -7.16 -35.16
N LEU A 47 -8.52 -7.73 -34.18
CA LEU A 47 -8.30 -9.19 -34.10
C LEU A 47 -9.58 -9.95 -33.76
N SER A 48 -10.49 -9.36 -32.97
CA SER A 48 -11.83 -9.91 -32.72
C SER A 48 -12.67 -9.94 -34.00
N GLN A 49 -12.60 -8.88 -34.82
CA GLN A 49 -13.25 -8.86 -36.13
C GLN A 49 -12.64 -9.91 -37.08
N ALA A 50 -11.30 -10.05 -37.09
CA ALA A 50 -10.63 -11.10 -37.85
C ALA A 50 -11.07 -12.51 -37.41
N LEU A 51 -11.25 -12.74 -36.10
CA LEU A 51 -11.76 -13.99 -35.53
C LEU A 51 -13.26 -14.22 -35.79
N THR A 52 -14.02 -13.15 -35.98
CA THR A 52 -15.42 -13.25 -36.42
C THR A 52 -15.49 -13.70 -37.88
N ALA A 53 -14.57 -13.23 -38.72
CA ALA A 53 -14.45 -13.65 -40.12
C ALA A 53 -13.86 -15.07 -40.28
N ASP A 54 -12.94 -15.47 -39.40
CA ASP A 54 -12.44 -16.84 -39.28
C ASP A 54 -12.06 -17.18 -37.83
N SER A 55 -12.95 -17.93 -37.17
CA SER A 55 -12.80 -18.31 -35.77
C SER A 55 -11.73 -19.36 -35.50
N THR A 56 -11.23 -20.01 -36.57
CA THR A 56 -10.18 -21.03 -36.50
C THR A 56 -8.77 -20.45 -36.67
N ASN A 57 -8.65 -19.14 -36.86
CA ASN A 57 -7.35 -18.48 -37.00
C ASN A 57 -6.60 -18.41 -35.66
N GLU A 58 -5.79 -19.43 -35.40
CA GLU A 58 -4.94 -19.54 -34.21
C GLU A 58 -3.96 -18.38 -34.04
N ASN A 59 -3.50 -17.78 -35.15
CA ASN A 59 -2.58 -16.65 -35.08
C ASN A 59 -3.29 -15.39 -34.60
N ALA A 60 -4.49 -15.10 -35.13
CA ALA A 60 -5.34 -13.99 -34.66
C ALA A 60 -5.70 -14.17 -33.18
N ARG A 61 -6.05 -15.40 -32.77
CA ARG A 61 -6.34 -15.74 -31.37
C ARG A 61 -5.14 -15.48 -30.46
N SER A 62 -3.96 -15.92 -30.88
CA SER A 62 -2.72 -15.71 -30.12
C SER A 62 -2.40 -14.22 -30.00
N MET A 63 -2.51 -13.43 -31.07
CA MET A 63 -2.30 -11.97 -31.02
C MET A 63 -3.32 -11.26 -30.12
N TYR A 64 -4.58 -11.72 -30.10
CA TYR A 64 -5.59 -11.15 -29.21
C TYR A 64 -5.21 -11.37 -27.74
N ILE A 65 -4.77 -12.58 -27.40
CA ILE A 65 -4.28 -12.92 -26.05
C ILE A 65 -3.03 -12.10 -25.72
N GLN A 66 -2.11 -11.92 -26.68
CA GLN A 66 -0.93 -11.06 -26.49
C GLN A 66 -1.34 -9.63 -26.12
N ALA A 67 -2.29 -9.03 -26.84
CA ALA A 67 -2.79 -7.68 -26.55
C ALA A 67 -3.40 -7.60 -25.14
N GLU A 68 -4.23 -8.57 -24.77
CA GLU A 68 -4.82 -8.65 -23.43
C GLU A 68 -3.75 -8.73 -22.34
N LYS A 69 -2.80 -9.66 -22.48
CA LYS A 69 -1.79 -9.92 -21.44
C LYS A 69 -0.75 -8.81 -21.34
N MET A 70 -0.40 -8.14 -22.44
CA MET A 70 0.45 -6.95 -22.38
C MET A 70 -0.24 -5.81 -21.62
N LYS A 71 -1.54 -5.60 -21.86
CA LYS A 71 -2.35 -4.62 -21.13
C LYS A 71 -2.43 -4.95 -19.63
N ASP A 72 -2.76 -6.20 -19.31
CA ASP A 72 -2.82 -6.69 -17.91
C ASP A 72 -1.45 -6.54 -17.21
N ALA A 73 -0.36 -6.88 -17.90
CA ALA A 73 0.98 -6.77 -17.35
C ALA A 73 1.34 -5.31 -17.00
N ALA A 74 0.97 -4.35 -17.86
CA ALA A 74 1.16 -2.93 -17.58
C ALA A 74 0.33 -2.48 -16.36
N GLU A 75 -0.94 -2.86 -16.29
CA GLU A 75 -1.81 -2.52 -15.15
C GLU A 75 -1.28 -3.11 -13.82
N TYR A 76 -0.81 -4.36 -13.83
CA TYR A 76 -0.24 -4.98 -12.64
C TYR A 76 1.09 -4.36 -12.23
N GLU A 77 1.92 -3.94 -13.19
CA GLU A 77 3.16 -3.23 -12.91
C GLU A 77 2.89 -1.87 -12.23
N GLU A 78 1.93 -1.09 -12.72
CA GLU A 78 1.51 0.18 -12.11
C GLU A 78 1.07 -0.01 -10.65
N LYS A 79 0.36 -1.13 -10.39
CA LYS A 79 -0.08 -1.54 -9.04
C LYS A 79 1.03 -2.18 -8.21
N LYS A 80 2.27 -2.26 -8.72
CA LYS A 80 3.42 -2.93 -8.11
C LYS A 80 3.17 -4.41 -7.78
N ASN A 81 2.22 -5.03 -8.49
CA ASN A 81 1.94 -6.45 -8.40
C ASN A 81 2.79 -7.20 -9.44
N TYR A 82 4.11 -7.18 -9.23
CA TYR A 82 5.07 -7.70 -10.19
C TYR A 82 4.89 -9.20 -10.45
N ASP A 83 4.49 -9.98 -9.45
CA ASP A 83 4.24 -11.42 -9.61
C ASP A 83 3.15 -11.68 -10.66
N LYS A 84 2.03 -10.92 -10.63
CA LYS A 84 0.98 -11.03 -11.65
C LYS A 84 1.42 -10.51 -13.01
N ALA A 85 2.17 -9.39 -13.05
CA ALA A 85 2.69 -8.85 -14.29
C ALA A 85 3.63 -9.85 -14.99
N ILE A 86 4.54 -10.48 -14.23
CA ILE A 86 5.46 -11.53 -14.73
C ILE A 86 4.67 -12.72 -15.28
N ALA A 87 3.62 -13.17 -14.57
CA ALA A 87 2.79 -14.28 -15.04
C ALA A 87 2.08 -13.98 -16.37
N CYS A 88 1.61 -12.74 -16.57
CA CYS A 88 1.05 -12.32 -17.85
C CYS A 88 2.08 -12.38 -18.98
N LEU A 89 3.32 -11.94 -18.74
CA LEU A 89 4.40 -11.96 -19.74
C LEU A 89 4.87 -13.38 -20.04
N GLU A 90 4.93 -14.25 -19.03
CA GLU A 90 5.22 -15.68 -19.21
C GLU A 90 4.14 -16.39 -20.04
N ALA A 91 2.87 -16.05 -19.84
CA ALA A 91 1.79 -16.57 -20.67
C ALA A 91 2.00 -16.23 -22.15
N ILE A 92 2.51 -15.03 -22.46
CA ILE A 92 2.84 -14.62 -23.84
C ILE A 92 3.98 -15.44 -24.43
N GLU A 93 5.07 -15.65 -23.67
CA GLU A 93 6.21 -16.46 -24.12
C GLU A 93 5.79 -17.89 -24.51
N ASN A 94 4.84 -18.45 -23.76
CA ASN A 94 4.36 -19.82 -23.92
C ASN A 94 3.31 -20.00 -25.03
N LEU A 95 2.84 -18.91 -25.66
CA LEU A 95 1.90 -19.02 -26.79
C LEU A 95 2.57 -19.69 -27.99
N LYS A 96 1.80 -20.50 -28.73
CA LYS A 96 2.30 -21.15 -29.96
C LYS A 96 2.35 -20.18 -31.14
N GLY A 97 1.30 -19.39 -31.36
CA GLY A 97 1.21 -18.38 -32.41
C GLY A 97 1.49 -16.96 -31.91
N GLY A 98 1.10 -15.95 -32.69
CA GLY A 98 1.18 -14.54 -32.32
C GLY A 98 2.27 -13.77 -33.04
N SER A 99 2.41 -12.48 -32.71
CA SER A 99 3.56 -11.67 -33.12
C SER A 99 4.81 -12.14 -32.37
N SER A 100 5.88 -12.42 -33.13
CA SER A 100 7.21 -12.72 -32.59
C SER A 100 7.81 -11.53 -31.85
N ASP A 101 7.53 -10.32 -32.31
CA ASP A 101 8.10 -9.10 -31.75
C ASP A 101 7.54 -8.85 -30.36
N ILE A 102 6.24 -9.09 -30.17
CA ILE A 102 5.62 -9.05 -28.85
C ILE A 102 6.12 -10.15 -27.92
N LYS A 103 6.39 -11.37 -28.42
CA LYS A 103 7.02 -12.40 -27.57
C LYS A 103 8.40 -11.99 -27.09
N ASN A 104 9.19 -11.41 -27.98
CA ASN A 104 10.53 -10.92 -27.67
C ASN A 104 10.48 -9.75 -26.67
N GLU A 105 9.55 -8.83 -26.86
CA GLU A 105 9.31 -7.72 -25.94
C GLU A 105 8.87 -8.23 -24.56
N ALA A 106 7.87 -9.12 -24.52
CA ALA A 106 7.40 -9.73 -23.28
C ALA A 106 8.54 -10.44 -22.54
N SER A 107 9.42 -11.15 -23.27
CA SER A 107 10.58 -11.83 -22.68
C SER A 107 11.60 -10.87 -22.06
N LYS A 108 11.83 -9.73 -22.69
CA LYS A 108 12.73 -8.69 -22.16
C LYS A 108 12.13 -8.06 -20.91
N LYS A 109 10.87 -7.62 -21.02
CA LYS A 109 10.13 -7.00 -19.91
C LYS A 109 9.98 -7.95 -18.72
N LYS A 110 9.79 -9.25 -18.95
CA LYS A 110 9.74 -10.27 -17.89
C LYS A 110 11.03 -10.28 -17.07
N LYS A 111 12.19 -10.28 -17.74
CA LYS A 111 13.50 -10.27 -17.09
C LYS A 111 13.72 -8.99 -16.27
N GLU A 112 13.27 -7.85 -16.78
CA GLU A 112 13.33 -6.57 -16.07
C GLU A 112 12.44 -6.59 -14.82
N LEU A 113 11.19 -7.07 -14.94
CA LEU A 113 10.26 -7.15 -13.82
C LEU A 113 10.69 -8.15 -12.75
N ILE A 114 11.35 -9.25 -13.11
CA ILE A 114 11.92 -10.20 -12.14
C ILE A 114 12.94 -9.48 -11.25
N LYS A 115 13.89 -8.74 -11.84
CA LYS A 115 14.89 -7.98 -11.08
C LYS A 115 14.24 -6.91 -10.20
N LEU A 116 13.30 -6.16 -10.75
CA LEU A 116 12.58 -5.12 -10.01
C LEU A 116 11.78 -5.70 -8.82
N ASN A 117 11.17 -6.87 -9.00
CA ASN A 117 10.42 -7.55 -7.95
C ASN A 117 11.34 -8.06 -6.81
N GLU A 118 12.51 -8.58 -7.14
CA GLU A 118 13.52 -8.98 -6.15
C GLU A 118 13.98 -7.79 -5.30
N GLU A 119 14.30 -6.66 -5.94
CA GLU A 119 14.67 -5.43 -5.25
C GLU A 119 13.52 -4.90 -4.37
N TYR A 120 12.29 -4.93 -4.91
CA TYR A 120 11.10 -4.51 -4.20
C TYR A 120 10.83 -5.36 -2.95
N LYS A 121 10.99 -6.69 -3.04
CA LYS A 121 10.81 -7.62 -1.92
C LYS A 121 11.89 -7.41 -0.85
N LYS A 122 13.17 -7.27 -1.24
CA LYS A 122 14.26 -6.94 -0.31
C LYS A 122 14.01 -5.64 0.45
N ALA A 123 13.62 -4.58 -0.25
CA ALA A 123 13.30 -3.30 0.37
C ALA A 123 12.08 -3.38 1.32
N GLN A 124 11.10 -4.24 1.02
CA GLN A 124 10.00 -4.49 1.95
C GLN A 124 10.46 -5.25 3.21
N GLU A 125 11.33 -6.24 3.06
CA GLU A 125 11.87 -7.02 4.16
C GLU A 125 12.72 -6.14 5.09
N GLU A 126 13.61 -5.33 4.54
CA GLU A 126 14.43 -4.38 5.31
C GLU A 126 13.57 -3.38 6.10
N ARG A 127 12.48 -2.86 5.50
CA ARG A 127 11.53 -1.99 6.23
C ARG A 127 10.84 -2.73 7.38
N LYS A 128 10.49 -4.00 7.20
CA LYS A 128 9.88 -4.82 8.25
C LYS A 128 10.87 -5.11 9.37
N GLU A 129 12.13 -5.37 9.04
CA GLU A 129 13.21 -5.58 10.01
C GLU A 129 13.49 -4.32 10.81
N ASN A 130 13.69 -3.19 10.13
CA ASN A 130 13.90 -1.89 10.78
C ASN A 130 12.74 -1.50 11.71
N ALA A 131 11.49 -1.82 11.34
CA ALA A 131 10.34 -1.58 12.20
C ALA A 131 10.34 -2.48 13.45
N LYS A 132 10.77 -3.74 13.34
CA LYS A 132 10.91 -4.65 14.49
C LYS A 132 12.02 -4.18 15.43
N ASP A 133 13.15 -3.74 14.88
CA ASP A 133 14.28 -3.25 15.67
C ASP A 133 13.91 -1.97 16.41
N ALA A 134 13.26 -1.01 15.74
CA ALA A 134 12.77 0.20 16.36
C ALA A 134 11.76 -0.10 17.49
N SER A 135 10.85 -1.05 17.27
CA SER A 135 9.90 -1.49 18.31
C SER A 135 10.60 -2.12 19.51
N SER A 136 11.61 -2.97 19.27
CA SER A 136 12.36 -3.65 20.33
C SER A 136 13.22 -2.67 21.13
N GLN A 137 13.87 -1.72 20.46
CA GLN A 137 14.60 -0.64 21.13
C GLN A 137 13.69 0.26 21.95
N GLY A 138 12.47 0.53 21.48
CA GLY A 138 11.46 1.28 22.22
C GLY A 138 11.04 0.56 23.51
N GLN A 139 10.80 -0.74 23.45
CA GLN A 139 10.49 -1.55 24.64
C GLN A 139 11.64 -1.54 25.65
N TYR A 140 12.89 -1.75 25.19
CA TYR A 140 14.05 -1.76 26.07
C TYR A 140 14.26 -0.42 26.78
N LYS A 141 14.07 0.71 26.08
CA LYS A 141 14.15 2.05 26.69
C LYS A 141 13.05 2.25 27.73
N LEU A 142 11.81 1.86 27.40
CA LEU A 142 10.68 1.99 28.32
C LEU A 142 10.90 1.17 29.61
N GLU A 143 11.42 -0.04 29.46
CA GLU A 143 11.77 -0.92 30.60
C GLU A 143 12.90 -0.32 31.44
N GLN A 144 13.94 0.22 30.80
CA GLN A 144 15.03 0.89 31.51
C GLN A 144 14.56 2.14 32.25
N ASP A 145 13.68 2.94 31.66
CA ASP A 145 13.12 4.13 32.29
C ASP A 145 12.21 3.76 33.47
N ALA A 146 11.41 2.70 33.35
CA ALA A 146 10.59 2.17 34.44
C ALA A 146 11.44 1.65 35.62
N ILE A 147 12.57 1.00 35.35
CA ILE A 147 13.50 0.55 36.40
C ILE A 147 14.12 1.75 37.13
N LYS A 148 14.61 2.75 36.38
CA LYS A 148 15.19 3.97 36.98
C LYS A 148 14.19 4.73 37.83
N GLU A 149 12.95 4.85 37.37
CA GLU A 149 11.90 5.54 38.12
C GLU A 149 11.53 4.80 39.41
N ASN A 150 11.41 3.47 39.38
CA ASN A 150 11.18 2.66 40.58
C ASN A 150 12.32 2.82 41.60
N GLN A 151 13.58 2.73 41.16
CA GLN A 151 14.74 2.93 42.04
C GLN A 151 14.74 4.33 42.69
N LYS A 152 14.35 5.36 41.93
CA LYS A 152 14.24 6.72 42.47
C LYS A 152 13.13 6.83 43.52
N GLN A 153 11.98 6.18 43.30
CA GLN A 153 10.90 6.17 44.29
C GLN A 153 11.24 5.37 45.54
N GLU A 154 11.95 4.25 45.41
CA GLU A 154 12.46 3.48 46.56
C GLU A 154 13.44 4.29 47.39
N ALA A 155 14.40 4.99 46.74
CA ALA A 155 15.35 5.85 47.44
C ALA A 155 14.67 7.02 48.18
N ILE A 156 13.65 7.63 47.58
CA ILE A 156 12.87 8.70 48.25
C ILE A 156 12.12 8.15 49.47
N LYS A 157 11.52 6.95 49.38
CA LYS A 157 10.85 6.31 50.52
C LYS A 157 11.83 5.96 51.64
N GLU A 158 13.02 5.45 51.31
CA GLU A 158 14.05 5.17 52.31
C GLU A 158 14.58 6.44 53.00
N GLU A 159 14.75 7.55 52.26
CA GLU A 159 15.10 8.86 52.84
C GLU A 159 13.97 9.40 53.74
N GLU A 160 12.71 9.28 53.32
CA GLU A 160 11.56 9.68 54.14
C GLU A 160 11.45 8.82 55.42
N GLU A 161 11.65 7.50 55.35
CA GLU A 161 11.65 6.61 56.52
C GLU A 161 12.81 6.91 57.47
N GLN A 162 14.02 7.21 56.96
CA GLN A 162 15.16 7.61 57.79
C GLN A 162 14.95 8.97 58.45
N ALA A 163 14.41 9.96 57.73
CA ALA A 163 14.08 11.27 58.29
C ALA A 163 13.02 11.16 59.41
N THR A 164 12.03 10.28 59.23
CA THR A 164 11.00 10.04 60.25
C THR A 164 11.57 9.35 61.50
N GLN A 165 12.52 8.41 61.34
CA GLN A 165 13.22 7.77 62.46
C GLN A 165 14.21 8.70 63.19
N GLU A 166 14.84 9.65 62.48
CA GLU A 166 15.68 10.70 63.10
C GLU A 166 14.84 11.74 63.84
N GLU A 167 13.63 12.08 63.36
CA GLU A 167 12.70 12.95 64.08
C GLU A 167 12.14 12.27 65.35
N GLU A 168 11.81 10.97 65.30
CA GLU A 168 11.36 10.22 66.48
C GLU A 168 12.46 10.06 67.55
N ASN A 169 13.73 9.83 67.17
CA ASN A 169 14.85 9.76 68.12
C ASN A 169 15.16 11.11 68.80
N ASN A 170 14.98 12.23 68.09
CA ASN A 170 15.23 13.56 68.66
C ASN A 170 14.13 14.05 69.62
N GLN A 171 12.90 13.54 69.51
CA GLN A 171 11.83 13.87 70.47
C GLN A 171 11.99 13.17 71.83
N GLN A 172 12.70 12.04 71.90
CA GLN A 172 12.90 11.29 73.14
C GLN A 172 13.99 11.89 74.06
N ASN A 173 14.79 12.85 73.58
CA ASN A 173 15.87 13.49 74.33
C ASN A 173 15.47 14.81 75.04
N ASN A 174 14.26 15.34 74.79
CA ASN A 174 13.83 16.64 75.35
C ASN A 174 12.79 16.55 76.47
N GLN A 175 12.56 15.37 77.05
CA GLN A 175 11.60 15.18 78.15
C GLN A 175 12.27 14.92 79.50
N SER A 176 13.18 15.81 79.91
CA SER A 176 13.63 15.90 81.31
C SER A 176 14.03 17.33 81.66
N GLY A 177 13.12 18.12 82.22
CA GLY A 177 13.45 19.45 82.73
C GLY A 177 12.27 20.37 82.93
N ASN A 178 11.79 20.40 84.17
CA ASN A 178 10.56 21.00 84.67
C ASN A 178 10.57 22.54 84.81
N THR A 179 9.34 23.09 84.86
CA THR A 179 8.81 24.20 85.70
C THR A 179 8.87 25.69 85.29
N GLN A 180 7.64 26.27 85.27
CA GLN A 180 7.18 27.55 85.87
C GLN A 180 7.72 28.87 85.29
N ASP A 181 7.02 29.99 85.24
CA ASP A 181 5.67 30.45 85.66
C ASP A 181 5.53 31.86 85.03
N GLY A 182 4.31 32.37 84.88
CA GLY A 182 4.08 33.81 85.05
C GLY A 182 3.62 34.66 83.85
N THR A 183 2.31 34.92 83.84
CA THR A 183 1.67 36.25 83.81
C THR A 183 1.43 36.99 82.47
N SER A 184 0.16 36.96 82.06
CA SER A 184 -0.76 38.03 81.58
C SER A 184 -0.26 39.21 80.73
N GLN A 185 -0.83 39.42 79.52
CA GLN A 185 -1.95 40.35 79.26
C GLN A 185 -2.33 40.46 77.76
N GLU A 186 -3.66 40.46 77.53
CA GLU A 186 -4.51 41.03 76.45
C GLU A 186 -3.97 42.25 75.65
N ASN A 187 -4.37 42.60 74.41
CA ASN A 187 -5.36 42.11 73.42
C ASN A 187 -5.21 42.96 72.10
N THR A 188 -5.93 42.52 71.06
CA THR A 188 -6.38 43.17 69.80
C THR A 188 -5.39 43.23 68.63
N GLY A 189 -5.71 42.81 67.41
CA GLY A 189 -6.89 42.13 66.83
C GLY A 189 -6.75 42.20 65.30
N ASP A 190 -7.11 41.15 64.54
CA ASP A 190 -7.43 41.32 63.12
C ASP A 190 -8.27 40.17 62.50
N VAL A 191 -9.48 40.57 62.14
CA VAL A 191 -10.38 40.31 61.00
C VAL A 191 -10.06 39.15 59.99
N ILE A 192 -10.89 38.09 60.06
CA ILE A 192 -11.62 37.26 59.04
C ILE A 192 -11.60 37.77 57.56
N PRO A 193 -11.71 36.97 56.44
CA PRO A 193 -12.49 35.72 56.26
C PRO A 193 -11.93 34.57 55.36
N THR A 194 -12.62 33.44 55.51
CA THR A 194 -12.80 32.24 54.64
C THR A 194 -13.76 32.50 53.42
N PRO A 195 -14.29 31.49 52.68
CA PRO A 195 -13.68 30.64 51.64
C PRO A 195 -14.53 30.58 50.32
N SER A 196 -14.07 29.92 49.23
CA SER A 196 -14.96 29.07 48.38
C SER A 196 -14.30 28.35 47.20
N ASN A 197 -14.88 27.16 46.93
CA ASN A 197 -14.66 26.16 45.89
C ASN A 197 -14.87 26.60 44.42
N GLN A 198 -14.26 25.86 43.48
CA GLN A 198 -14.89 25.17 42.31
C GLN A 198 -13.79 24.46 41.48
N GLN A 199 -13.80 23.12 41.29
CA GLN A 199 -14.62 22.27 40.40
C GLN A 199 -14.00 22.09 38.99
N SER A 200 -13.55 20.87 38.70
CA SER A 200 -12.94 20.43 37.43
C SER A 200 -13.95 19.68 36.55
N GLN A 201 -13.93 19.94 35.23
CA GLN A 201 -14.61 19.14 34.20
C GLN A 201 -13.59 18.49 33.23
N PRO A 202 -13.91 17.34 32.62
CA PRO A 202 -13.06 16.63 31.65
C PRO A 202 -13.31 17.08 30.19
N GLY A 203 -12.22 17.18 29.41
CA GLY A 203 -12.21 17.61 28.01
C GLY A 203 -12.57 16.54 26.98
N GLN A 204 -13.17 17.00 25.88
CA GLN A 204 -13.76 16.26 24.77
C GLN A 204 -12.75 15.74 23.72
N VAL A 205 -13.15 14.63 23.09
CA VAL A 205 -12.65 13.99 21.88
C VAL A 205 -12.63 14.91 20.65
N HIS A 206 -11.52 14.92 19.91
CA HIS A 206 -11.36 15.58 18.60
C HIS A 206 -11.69 14.61 17.43
N GLN A 207 -12.55 15.06 16.50
CA GLN A 207 -12.71 14.51 15.15
C GLN A 207 -11.82 15.28 14.15
N PRO A 208 -11.27 14.64 13.10
CA PRO A 208 -10.59 15.35 12.02
C PRO A 208 -11.55 15.80 10.90
N GLN A 209 -11.40 17.07 10.50
CA GLN A 209 -12.08 17.70 9.36
C GLN A 209 -11.57 17.19 8.01
N GLN A 210 -12.51 16.99 7.08
CA GLN A 210 -12.28 16.78 5.66
C GLN A 210 -12.02 18.12 4.94
N GLN A 211 -11.04 18.17 4.05
CA GLN A 211 -10.82 19.27 3.11
C GLN A 211 -11.68 19.09 1.84
N PRO A 212 -12.24 20.17 1.26
CA PRO A 212 -12.86 20.15 -0.05
C PRO A 212 -11.82 20.30 -1.18
N GLN A 213 -11.97 19.52 -2.24
CA GLN A 213 -11.27 19.72 -3.51
C GLN A 213 -11.98 20.80 -4.34
N VAL A 214 -11.19 21.68 -4.95
CA VAL A 214 -11.53 22.46 -6.14
C VAL A 214 -10.44 22.20 -7.17
#